data_AF-A0A1Q5NZZ8-F1
#
_entry.id   AF-A0A1Q5NZZ8-F1
#
_cell.length_a   1.000
_cell.length_b   1.000
_cell.length_c   1.000
_cell.angle_alpha   90.00
_cell.angle_beta   90.00
_cell.angle_gamma   90.00
#
_symmetry.space_group_name_H-M   'P 1'
#
loop_
_entity.id
_entity.type
_entity.pdbx_description
1 polymer ?
#
loop_
_entity_poly.entity_id
_entity_poly.type
_entity_poly.pdbx_seq_one_letter_code
_entity_poly.pdbx_strand_id
1 'polypeptide(L)' 'MTSSKFRLIYRIVLIIFALVYGIMAYPDGWSRFALLIAVIAIFMTFEDVFMKKAKKQQRIAFVLIFALAFFLMFYVAFLA' A
#
# COMPACT_ATOMS: atom_id res chain seq x y z
N MET A 1 7.79 -1.43 -24.33
CA MET A 1 7.56 -1.92 -22.96
C MET A 1 6.64 -3.12 -23.02
N THR A 2 6.95 -4.24 -22.35
CA THR A 2 5.98 -5.34 -22.22
C THR A 2 4.81 -4.87 -21.35
N SER A 3 3.57 -5.29 -21.67
CA SER A 3 2.33 -4.88 -20.96
C SER A 3 2.44 -5.00 -19.43
N SER A 4 3.18 -6.01 -18.95
CA SER A 4 3.50 -6.23 -17.53
C SER A 4 4.29 -5.08 -16.88
N LYS A 5 5.33 -4.55 -17.54
CA LYS A 5 6.18 -3.47 -16.99
C LYS A 5 5.43 -2.14 -16.92
N PHE A 6 4.61 -1.84 -17.93
CA PHE A 6 3.79 -0.63 -17.96
C PHE A 6 2.76 -0.61 -16.81
N ARG A 7 2.08 -1.75 -16.58
CA ARG A 7 1.12 -1.90 -15.48
C ARG A 7 1.76 -1.68 -14.11
N LEU A 8 2.99 -2.16 -13.92
CA LEU A 8 3.73 -1.96 -12.67
C LEU A 8 4.04 -0.47 -12.43
N ILE A 9 4.58 0.21 -13.44
CA ILE A 9 4.91 1.64 -13.36
C ILE A 9 3.65 2.46 -13.07
N TYR A 10 2.55 2.16 -13.77
CA TYR A 10 1.26 2.79 -13.53
C TYR A 10 0.79 2.65 -12.07
N ARG A 11 0.90 1.45 -11.49
CA ARG A 11 0.56 1.23 -10.06
C ARG A 11 1.46 2.02 -9.13
N ILE A 12 2.77 2.05 -9.38
CA ILE A 12 3.73 2.82 -8.57
C ILE A 12 3.39 4.32 -8.61
N VAL A 13 3.08 4.86 -9.80
CA VAL A 13 2.66 6.26 -9.95
C VAL A 13 1.39 6.53 -9.15
N LEU A 14 0.36 5.69 -9.24
CA LEU A 14 -0.86 5.84 -8.46
C LEU A 14 -0.61 5.82 -6.94
N ILE A 15 0.27 4.93 -6.47
CA ILE A 15 0.67 4.88 -5.05
C ILE A 15 1.30 6.19 -4.62
N ILE A 16 2.24 6.72 -5.42
CA ILE A 16 2.92 7.99 -5.11
C ILE A 16 1.90 9.13 -5.06
N PHE A 17 0.99 9.21 -6.03
CA PHE A 17 -0.06 10.23 -6.03
C PHE A 17 -0.96 10.15 -4.80
N ALA A 18 -1.39 8.94 -4.42
CA ALA A 18 -2.21 8.73 -3.23
C ALA A 18 -1.47 9.12 -1.94
N LEU A 19 -0.18 8.80 -1.82
CA LEU A 19 0.64 9.20 -0.68
C LEU A 19 0.84 10.71 -0.62
N VAL A 20 1.20 11.35 -1.73
CA VAL A 20 1.41 12.80 -1.78
C VAL A 20 0.13 13.53 -1.40
N TYR A 21 -1.00 13.16 -2.00
CA TYR A 21 -2.29 13.74 -1.65
C TYR A 21 -2.66 13.48 -0.18
N GLY A 22 -2.53 12.23 0.26
CA GLY A 22 -2.85 11.81 1.62
C GLY A 22 -2.06 12.55 2.69
N ILE A 23 -0.77 12.82 2.44
CA ILE A 23 0.10 13.58 3.37
C ILE A 23 -0.22 15.07 3.31
N MET A 24 -0.37 15.64 2.12
CA MET A 24 -0.52 17.10 1.95
C MET A 24 -1.90 17.62 2.40
N ALA A 25 -2.94 16.81 2.27
CA ALA A 25 -4.30 17.18 2.66
C ALA A 25 -4.69 16.66 4.06
N TYR A 26 -3.75 16.08 4.81
CA TYR A 26 -4.03 15.56 6.15
C TYR A 26 -4.41 16.69 7.14
N PRO A 27 -5.46 16.57 7.98
CA PRO A 27 -6.27 15.37 8.25
C PRO A 27 -7.68 15.38 7.63
N ASP A 28 -7.85 15.80 6.37
CA ASP A 28 -9.14 15.75 5.67
C ASP A 28 -9.66 14.29 5.53
N GLY A 29 -10.99 14.11 5.48
CA GLY A 29 -11.61 12.78 5.35
C GLY A 29 -11.11 11.97 4.15
N TRP A 30 -10.92 12.63 2.99
CA TRP A 30 -10.42 11.98 1.79
C TRP A 30 -8.92 11.67 1.87
N SER A 31 -8.15 12.51 2.56
CA SER A 31 -6.72 12.28 2.78
C SER A 31 -6.47 11.02 3.63
N ARG A 32 -7.28 10.82 4.69
CA ARG A 32 -7.25 9.65 5.57
C ARG A 32 -7.53 8.36 4.78
N PHE A 33 -8.54 8.40 3.92
CA PHE A 33 -8.87 7.30 3.02
C PHE A 33 -7.75 7.02 2.00
N ALA A 34 -7.18 8.08 1.41
CA ALA A 34 -6.08 7.96 0.46
C ALA A 34 -4.84 7.30 1.07
N LEU A 35 -4.50 7.63 2.32
CA LEU A 35 -3.38 7.01 3.04
C LEU A 35 -3.62 5.50 3.29
N LEU A 36 -4.84 5.11 3.68
CA LEU A 36 -5.19 3.70 3.82
C LEU A 36 -5.08 2.93 2.49
N ILE A 37 -5.63 3.50 1.41
CA ILE A 37 -5.53 2.90 0.08
C ILE A 37 -4.06 2.76 -0.33
N ALA A 38 -3.24 3.78 -0.08
CA ALA A 38 -1.82 3.76 -0.43
C ALA A 38 -1.09 2.60 0.25
N VAL A 39 -1.35 2.35 1.55
CA VAL A 39 -0.78 1.20 2.26
C VAL A 39 -1.22 -0.11 1.59
N ILE A 40 -2.52 -0.30 1.34
CA ILE A 40 -3.01 -1.53 0.67
C ILE A 40 -2.34 -1.72 -0.69
N ALA A 41 -2.27 -0.66 -1.49
CA ALA A 41 -1.71 -0.70 -2.84
C ALA A 41 -0.20 -1.01 -2.83
N ILE A 42 0.56 -0.52 -1.85
CA ILE A 42 1.98 -0.88 -1.64
C ILE A 42 2.11 -2.38 -1.42
N PHE A 43 1.36 -2.93 -0.47
CA PHE A 43 1.45 -4.35 -0.14
C PHE A 43 0.98 -5.23 -1.30
N MET A 44 -0.14 -4.91 -1.96
CA MET A 44 -0.58 -5.64 -3.16
C MET A 44 0.48 -5.63 -4.27
N THR A 45 1.14 -4.48 -4.49
CA THR A 45 2.20 -4.37 -5.49
C THR A 45 3.43 -5.18 -5.09
N PHE A 46 3.79 -5.16 -3.81
CA PHE A 46 4.91 -5.94 -3.31
C PHE A 46 4.66 -7.44 -3.38
N GLU A 47 3.44 -7.88 -3.05
CA GLU A 47 3.00 -9.28 -3.19
C GLU A 47 3.14 -9.76 -4.64
N ASP A 48 2.61 -8.98 -5.59
CA ASP A 48 2.62 -9.32 -7.02
C ASP A 48 4.03 -9.39 -7.63
N VAL A 49 4.98 -8.60 -7.10
CA VAL A 49 6.35 -8.53 -7.64
C VAL A 49 7.27 -9.52 -6.94
N PHE A 50 7.24 -9.58 -5.61
CA PHE A 50 8.25 -10.26 -4.81
C PHE A 50 7.78 -11.57 -4.18
N MET A 51 6.46 -11.76 -3.97
CA MET A 51 5.95 -12.92 -3.22
C MET A 51 5.55 -14.12 -4.10
N LYS A 52 5.67 -14.01 -5.43
CA LYS A 52 5.32 -15.10 -6.36
C LYS A 52 6.02 -16.44 -6.07
N LYS A 53 7.27 -16.40 -5.60
CA LYS A 53 8.07 -17.60 -5.25
C LYS A 53 8.31 -17.74 -3.74
N ALA A 54 7.59 -17.00 -2.91
CA ALA A 54 7.80 -16.99 -1.47
C ALA A 54 7.32 -18.29 -0.80
N LYS A 55 8.08 -18.76 0.20
CA LYS A 55 7.73 -19.93 1.03
C LYS A 55 6.58 -19.59 1.99
N LYS A 56 5.92 -20.61 2.55
CA LYS A 56 4.78 -20.46 3.49
C LYS A 56 5.10 -19.52 4.66
N GLN A 57 6.27 -19.66 5.28
CA GLN A 57 6.70 -18.79 6.39
C GLN A 57 6.83 -17.31 5.97
N GLN A 58 7.39 -17.04 4.79
CA GLN A 58 7.51 -15.67 4.27
C GLN A 58 6.14 -15.06 3.98
N ARG A 59 5.20 -15.85 3.44
CA ARG A 59 3.82 -15.40 3.22
C ARG A 59 3.10 -15.04 4.52
N ILE A 60 3.27 -15.86 5.56
CA ILE A 60 2.70 -15.58 6.89
C ILE A 60 3.30 -14.29 7.45
N ALA A 61 4.63 -14.14 7.42
CA ALA A 61 5.29 -12.93 7.90
C ALA A 61 4.82 -11.68 7.13
N PHE A 62 4.68 -11.78 5.81
CA PHE A 62 4.16 -10.70 4.98
C PHE A 62 2.74 -10.26 5.37
N VAL A 63 1.84 -11.22 5.59
CA VAL A 63 0.46 -10.92 6.04
C VAL A 63 0.45 -10.27 7.43
N LEU A 64 1.30 -10.72 8.35
CA LEU A 64 1.42 -10.12 9.68
C LEU A 64 1.92 -8.67 9.61
N ILE A 65 2.94 -8.41 8.78
CA ILE A 65 3.47 -7.06 8.56
C ILE A 65 2.41 -6.17 7.90
N PHE A 66 1.68 -6.70 6.91
CA PHE A 66 0.57 -5.98 6.29
C PHE A 66 -0.49 -5.59 7.32
N ALA A 67 -0.95 -6.54 8.14
CA ALA A 67 -1.97 -6.28 9.16
C ALA A 67 -1.49 -5.21 10.14
N LEU A 68 -0.25 -5.30 10.63
CA LEU A 68 0.33 -4.30 11.52
C LEU A 68 0.38 -2.91 10.88
N ALA A 69 0.88 -2.80 9.64
CA ALA A 69 0.95 -1.53 8.93
C ALA A 69 -0.45 -0.94 8.66
N PHE A 70 -1.42 -1.78 8.30
CA PHE A 70 -2.80 -1.39 8.07
C PHE A 70 -3.45 -0.85 9.35
N PHE A 71 -3.36 -1.58 10.46
CA PHE A 71 -3.95 -1.14 11.72
C PHE A 71 -3.27 0.13 12.27
N LEU A 72 -1.95 0.24 12.11
CA LEU A 72 -1.22 1.44 12.53
C LEU A 72 -1.65 2.66 11.69
N MET A 73 -1.73 2.52 10.36
CA MET A 73 -2.22 3.59 9.48
C MET A 73 -3.69 3.93 9.77
N PHE A 74 -4.53 2.93 10.00
CA PHE A 74 -5.94 3.13 10.37
C PHE A 74 -6.06 3.92 11.67
N TYR A 75 -5.30 3.53 12.71
CA TYR A 75 -5.28 4.23 13.98
C TYR A 75 -4.86 5.68 13.80
N VAL A 76 -3.73 5.92 13.12
CA VAL A 76 -3.22 7.28 12.88
C VAL A 76 -4.22 8.12 12.09
N ALA A 77 -4.81 7.58 11.03
CA ALA A 77 -5.67 8.35 10.14
C ALA A 77 -7.09 8.58 10.69
N PHE A 78 -7.64 7.67 11.51
CA PHE A 78 -9.06 7.73 11.90
C PHE A 78 -9.29 7.88 13.39
N LEU A 79 -8.34 7.50 14.24
CA LEU A 79 -8.54 7.42 15.70
C LEU A 79 -7.61 8.34 16.51
N ALA A 80 -6.46 8.73 15.97
CA ALA A 80 -5.53 9.70 16.56
C ALA A 80 -5.96 11.15 16.28
#